data_AF-A0A4S2RAG4-F1
#
_entry.id   AF-A0A4S2RAG4-F1
#
_cell.length_a   1.000
_cell.length_b   1.000
_cell.length_c   1.000
_cell.angle_alpha   90.00
_cell.angle_beta   90.00
_cell.angle_gamma   90.00
#
_symmetry.space_group_name_H-M   'P 1'
#
loop_
_entity.id
_entity.type
_entity.pdbx_description
1 polymer ?
#
loop_
_entity_poly.entity_id
_entity_poly.type
_entity_poly.pdbx_seq_one_letter_code
_entity_poly.pdbx_strand_id
1 'polypeptide(L)'
;MKATSLRRSRQNWAECQEVLRHLRLRGLVEPYVDDQLAGTRGARFVAHLARCWTCSEQAETLRLIKHSLRNGPQRGPVHLAEVRLRRFADRLTATPTTARSDRPRP
;
A
#
# COMPACT_ATOMS: atom_id res chain seq x y z
N MET A 1 -50.12 5.71 -11.57
CA MET A 1 -49.04 4.71 -11.34
C MET A 1 -47.88 4.76 -12.35
N LYS A 2 -47.96 5.49 -13.48
CA LYS A 2 -46.85 5.58 -14.48
C LYS A 2 -45.72 6.57 -14.12
N ALA A 3 -46.01 7.62 -13.34
CA ALA A 3 -45.02 8.64 -12.98
C ALA A 3 -43.92 8.11 -12.03
N THR A 4 -44.27 7.17 -11.15
CA THR A 4 -43.35 6.56 -10.19
C THR A 4 -42.36 5.58 -10.84
N SER A 5 -42.76 4.86 -11.90
CA SER A 5 -41.84 3.95 -12.62
C SER A 5 -40.77 4.70 -13.41
N LEU A 6 -41.14 5.82 -14.05
CA LEU A 6 -40.20 6.71 -14.75
C LEU A 6 -39.22 7.38 -13.80
N ARG A 7 -39.69 7.81 -12.61
CA ARG A 7 -38.82 8.37 -11.56
C ARG A 7 -37.82 7.33 -11.06
N ARG A 8 -38.27 6.10 -10.79
CA ARG A 8 -37.42 4.99 -10.34
C ARG A 8 -36.39 4.59 -11.41
N SER A 9 -36.78 4.54 -12.68
CA SER A 9 -35.85 4.25 -13.79
C SER A 9 -34.76 5.32 -13.95
N ARG A 10 -35.09 6.61 -13.80
CA ARG A 10 -34.10 7.70 -13.82
C ARG A 10 -33.16 7.66 -12.62
N GLN A 11 -33.67 7.33 -11.44
CA GLN A 11 -32.86 7.15 -10.23
C GLN A 11 -31.82 6.03 -10.41
N ASN A 12 -32.27 4.86 -10.88
CA ASN A 12 -31.39 3.72 -11.15
C ASN A 12 -30.32 4.06 -12.20
N TRP A 13 -30.67 4.82 -13.24
CA TRP A 13 -29.70 5.23 -14.26
C TRP A 13 -28.65 6.20 -13.69
N ALA A 14 -29.03 7.14 -12.84
CA ALA A 14 -28.09 8.04 -12.18
C ALA A 14 -27.12 7.29 -11.25
N GLU A 15 -27.62 6.29 -10.52
CA GLU A 15 -26.78 5.41 -9.70
C GLU A 15 -25.80 4.60 -10.55
N CYS A 16 -26.26 3.98 -11.64
CA CYS A 16 -25.38 3.28 -12.58
C CYS A 16 -24.32 4.20 -13.20
N GLN A 17 -24.69 5.43 -13.55
CA GLN A 17 -23.74 6.43 -14.08
C GLN A 17 -22.66 6.79 -13.06
N GLU A 18 -23.01 6.93 -11.79
CA GLU A 18 -22.04 7.24 -10.73
C GLU A 18 -21.10 6.05 -10.49
N VAL A 19 -21.62 4.82 -10.48
CA VAL A 19 -20.78 3.60 -10.38
C VAL A 19 -19.80 3.51 -11.55
N LEU A 20 -20.25 3.73 -12.79
CA LEU A 20 -19.37 3.73 -13.96
C LEU A 20 -18.34 4.87 -13.92
N ARG A 21 -18.72 6.03 -13.38
CA ARG A 21 -17.79 7.15 -13.15
C ARG A 21 -16.71 6.75 -12.15
N HIS A 22 -17.06 6.12 -11.03
CA HIS A 22 -16.07 5.61 -10.07
C HIS A 22 -15.15 4.56 -10.69
N LEU A 23 -15.67 3.59 -11.44
CA LEU A 23 -14.85 2.55 -12.06
C LEU A 23 -13.84 3.14 -13.06
N ARG A 24 -14.26 4.09 -13.89
CA ARG A 24 -13.36 4.78 -14.84
C ARG A 24 -12.30 5.61 -14.12
N LEU A 25 -12.67 6.28 -13.03
CA LEU A 25 -11.77 7.17 -12.31
C LEU A 25 -10.86 6.43 -11.31
N ARG A 26 -11.22 5.21 -10.88
CA ARG A 26 -10.37 4.35 -10.05
C ARG A 26 -9.03 4.04 -10.73
N GLY A 27 -9.04 3.82 -12.04
CA GLY A 27 -7.82 3.65 -12.83
C GLY A 27 -6.93 4.90 -12.93
N LEU A 28 -7.43 6.08 -12.52
CA LEU A 28 -6.68 7.33 -12.50
C LEU A 28 -6.08 7.66 -11.13
N VAL A 29 -6.49 6.94 -10.07
CA VAL A 29 -6.01 7.17 -8.70
C VAL A 29 -4.49 7.00 -8.62
N GLU A 30 -3.97 5.91 -9.18
CA GLU A 30 -2.55 5.60 -9.10
C GLU A 30 -1.68 6.58 -9.91
N PRO A 31 -1.97 6.86 -11.20
CA PRO A 31 -1.25 7.90 -11.94
C PRO A 31 -1.36 9.29 -11.33
N TYR A 32 -2.48 9.62 -10.66
CA TYR A 32 -2.61 10.88 -9.94
C TYR A 32 -1.71 10.94 -8.71
N VAL A 33 -1.65 9.87 -7.91
CA VAL A 33 -0.79 9.81 -6.73
C VAL A 33 0.70 9.84 -7.10
N ASP A 34 1.06 9.36 -8.30
CA ASP A 34 2.42 9.43 -8.83
C ASP A 34 2.74 10.74 -9.58
N ASP A 35 1.86 11.74 -9.53
CA ASP A 35 1.99 13.02 -10.25
C ASP A 35 2.11 12.88 -11.79
N GLN A 36 1.62 11.76 -12.33
CA GLN A 36 1.64 11.44 -13.77
C GLN A 36 0.35 11.87 -14.50
N LEU A 37 -0.62 12.42 -13.77
CA LEU A 37 -1.90 12.83 -14.34
C LEU A 37 -1.87 14.30 -14.80
N ALA A 38 -1.66 14.53 -16.09
CA ALA A 38 -1.55 15.88 -16.65
C ALA A 38 -2.82 16.39 -17.35
N GLY A 39 -2.86 17.71 -17.56
CA GLY A 39 -3.84 18.39 -18.41
C GLY A 39 -5.29 18.23 -17.96
N THR A 40 -6.19 18.14 -18.94
CA THR A 40 -7.65 18.10 -18.71
C THR A 40 -8.11 16.87 -17.93
N ARG A 41 -7.39 15.75 -18.02
CA ARG A 41 -7.66 14.54 -17.25
C ARG A 41 -7.33 14.75 -15.77
N GLY A 42 -6.20 15.39 -15.48
CA GLY A 42 -5.81 15.84 -14.14
C GLY A 42 -6.87 16.71 -13.48
N ALA A 43 -7.25 17.80 -14.15
CA ALA A 43 -8.24 18.74 -13.64
C ALA A 43 -9.61 18.09 -13.35
N ARG A 44 -10.08 17.19 -14.24
CA ARG A 44 -11.34 16.45 -14.05
C ARG A 44 -11.27 15.51 -12.86
N PHE A 45 -10.13 14.85 -12.65
CA PHE A 45 -9.96 13.94 -11.53
C PHE A 45 -9.90 14.70 -10.19
N VAL A 46 -9.19 15.82 -10.12
CA VAL A 46 -9.18 16.70 -8.94
C VAL A 46 -10.59 17.19 -8.59
N ALA A 47 -11.36 17.63 -9.59
CA ALA A 47 -12.75 18.04 -9.39
C ALA A 47 -13.65 16.89 -8.88
N HIS A 48 -13.36 15.65 -9.27
CA HIS A 48 -14.05 14.47 -8.74
C HIS A 48 -13.67 14.18 -7.29
N LEU A 49 -12.37 14.22 -6.95
CA LEU A 49 -11.89 14.01 -5.58
C LEU A 49 -12.52 15.00 -4.59
N ALA A 50 -12.77 16.24 -5.01
CA ALA A 50 -13.45 17.24 -4.18
C ALA A 50 -14.91 16.89 -3.83
N ARG A 51 -15.52 15.91 -4.51
CA ARG A 51 -16.95 15.56 -4.39
C ARG A 51 -17.18 14.11 -4.00
N CYS A 52 -16.22 13.22 -4.20
CA CYS A 52 -16.34 11.81 -3.91
C CYS A 52 -15.46 11.42 -2.72
N TRP A 53 -16.10 11.08 -1.61
CA TRP A 53 -15.44 10.55 -0.42
C TRP A 53 -14.59 9.30 -0.74
N THR A 54 -15.18 8.29 -1.37
CA THR A 54 -14.50 7.01 -1.64
C THR A 54 -13.23 7.15 -2.48
N CYS A 55 -13.25 7.99 -3.52
CA CYS A 55 -12.06 8.20 -4.36
C CYS A 55 -11.01 9.06 -3.64
N SER A 56 -11.44 10.01 -2.80
CA SER A 56 -10.52 10.80 -1.96
C SER A 56 -9.79 9.93 -0.93
N GLU A 57 -10.53 9.04 -0.27
CA GLU A 57 -9.98 8.10 0.71
C GLU A 57 -9.01 7.11 0.06
N GLN A 58 -9.34 6.58 -1.12
CA GLN A 58 -8.44 5.69 -1.86
C GLN A 58 -7.14 6.41 -2.28
N ALA A 59 -7.24 7.64 -2.76
CA ALA A 59 -6.06 8.42 -3.14
C ALA A 59 -5.16 8.72 -1.93
N GLU A 60 -5.75 9.09 -0.79
CA GLU A 60 -4.99 9.37 0.43
C GLU A 60 -4.35 8.11 1.02
N THR A 61 -5.09 7.00 1.06
CA THR A 61 -4.55 5.69 1.48
C THR A 61 -3.34 5.30 0.65
N LEU A 62 -3.41 5.46 -0.68
CA LEU A 62 -2.30 5.12 -1.57
C LEU A 62 -1.09 6.03 -1.36
N ARG A 63 -1.30 7.34 -1.10
CA ARG A 63 -0.21 8.27 -0.74
C ARG A 63 0.49 7.84 0.53
N LEU A 64 -0.27 7.50 1.57
CA LEU A 64 0.28 7.05 2.85
C LEU A 64 1.08 5.76 2.70
N ILE A 65 0.57 4.78 1.93
CA ILE A 65 1.30 3.55 1.62
C ILE A 65 2.63 3.88 0.92
N LYS A 66 2.59 4.67 -0.18
CA LYS A 66 3.80 5.03 -0.93
C LYS A 66 4.79 5.84 -0.08
N HIS A 67 4.30 6.75 0.76
CA HIS A 67 5.12 7.51 1.69
C HIS A 67 5.79 6.59 2.73
N SER A 68 5.03 5.67 3.32
CA SER A 68 5.55 4.66 4.26
C SER A 68 6.59 3.76 3.61
N LEU A 69 6.39 3.35 2.36
CA LEU A 69 7.37 2.56 1.61
C LEU A 69 8.66 3.35 1.31
N ARG A 70 8.56 4.65 1.03
CA ARG A 70 9.73 5.51 0.77
C ARG A 70 10.51 5.85 2.04
N ASN A 71 9.82 6.09 3.16
CA ASN A 71 10.40 6.58 4.41
C ASN A 71 10.55 5.49 5.48
N GLY A 72 10.06 4.29 5.21
CA GLY A 72 10.30 3.14 6.05
C GLY A 72 11.80 2.90 6.18
N PRO A 73 12.28 2.39 7.32
CA PRO A 73 13.66 1.92 7.40
C PRO A 73 13.88 0.99 6.21
N GLN A 74 14.99 1.15 5.49
CA GLN A 74 15.46 0.19 4.49
C GLN A 74 15.78 -1.14 5.18
N ARG A 75 14.76 -1.79 5.74
CA ARG A 75 14.76 -3.22 6.04
C ARG A 75 14.51 -3.89 4.70
N GLY A 76 15.48 -3.76 3.79
CA GLY A 76 15.68 -4.81 2.81
C GLY A 76 15.80 -6.13 3.59
N PRO A 77 15.38 -7.27 3.01
CA PRO A 77 15.67 -8.55 3.64
C PRO A 77 17.16 -8.55 4.00
N VAL A 78 17.47 -8.72 5.29
CA VAL A 78 18.87 -8.72 5.74
C VAL A 78 19.59 -9.74 4.89
N HIS A 79 20.66 -9.31 4.22
CA HIS A 79 21.31 -10.17 3.25
C HIS A 79 21.78 -11.43 3.98
N LEU A 80 21.31 -12.61 3.56
CA LEU A 80 21.59 -13.85 4.29
C LEU A 80 23.10 -14.09 4.48
N ALA A 81 23.92 -13.60 3.54
CA ALA A 81 25.37 -13.64 3.69
C ALA A 81 25.87 -12.76 4.84
N GLU A 82 25.30 -11.57 5.05
CA GLU A 82 25.64 -10.69 6.16
C GLU A 82 25.30 -11.35 7.51
N VAL A 83 24.10 -11.94 7.63
CA VAL A 83 23.69 -12.68 8.84
C VAL A 83 24.64 -13.85 9.12
N ARG A 84 25.03 -14.59 8.07
CA ARG A 84 25.96 -15.72 8.18
C ARG A 84 27.37 -15.26 8.58
N LEU A 85 27.85 -14.15 8.04
CA LEU A 85 29.15 -13.57 8.38
C LEU A 85 29.19 -13.09 9.83
N ARG A 86 28.13 -12.41 10.31
CA ARG A 86 28.01 -12.01 11.73
C ARG A 86 28.05 -13.22 12.65
N ARG A 87 27.22 -14.25 12.38
CA ARG A 87 27.23 -15.51 13.15
C ARG A 87 28.57 -16.26 13.09
N PHE A 88 29.32 -16.12 12.00
CA PHE A 88 30.64 -16.71 11.90
C PHE A 88 31.65 -15.94 12.75
N ALA A 89 31.65 -14.61 12.67
CA ALA A 89 32.47 -13.75 13.51
C ALA A 89 32.19 -13.98 15.01
N ASP A 90 30.91 -14.06 15.40
CA ASP A 90 30.50 -14.34 16.78
C ASP A 90 31.07 -15.67 17.30
N ARG A 91 31.13 -16.70 16.44
CA ARG A 91 31.74 -18.00 16.78
C ARG A 91 33.26 -17.95 16.88
N LEU A 92 33.93 -17.06 16.14
CA LEU A 92 35.37 -16.86 16.25
C LEU A 92 35.74 -16.08 17.52
N THR A 93 34.88 -15.13 17.93
CA THR A 93 35.09 -14.34 19.15
C THR A 93 34.57 -15.02 20.41
N ALA A 94 33.71 -16.04 20.26
CA ALA A 94 33.34 -16.91 21.36
C ALA A 94 34.60 -17.64 21.84
N THR A 95 35.21 -17.15 22.91
CA THR A 95 36.22 -17.90 23.66
C THR A 95 35.64 -19.27 24.01
N PRO A 96 36.38 -20.37 23.83
CA PRO A 96 35.96 -21.66 24.32
C PRO A 96 35.89 -21.56 25.84
N THR A 97 34.72 -21.21 26.38
CA THR A 97 34.45 -21.38 27.79
C THR A 97 34.60 -22.86 28.05
N THR A 98 35.65 -23.16 28.80
CA THR A 98 36.06 -24.44 29.34
C THR A 98 34.87 -25.28 29.82
N ALA A 99 34.27 -26.07 28.92
CA ALA A 99 33.45 -27.22 29.26
C ALA A 99 34.31 -28.50 29.11
N ARG A 100 35.48 -28.48 29.75
CA ARG A 100 36.26 -29.67 30.08
C ARG A 100 36.21 -29.79 31.60
N SER A 101 35.18 -30.46 32.12
CA SER A 101 35.23 -31.24 33.36
C SER A 101 33.82 -31.74 33.68
N ASP A 102 33.35 -32.73 32.94
CA ASP A 102 32.45 -33.71 33.56
C ASP A 102 33.15 -35.07 33.48
N ARG A 103 33.95 -35.32 34.53
CA ARG A 103 34.64 -36.58 34.76
C ARG A 103 33.69 -37.40 35.63
N PRO A 104 33.32 -38.65 35.26
CA PRO A 104 32.63 -39.49 36.21
C PRO A 104 33.60 -39.84 37.34
N ARG A 105 33.14 -39.71 38.59
CA ARG A 105 33.86 -40.09 39.81
C ARG A 105 32.91 -40.87 40.71
N PRO A 106 33.44 -41.84 41.48
CA PRO A 106 33.85 -43.17 41.05
C PRO A 106 32.68 -44.14 40.84
#